data_AF-A0A1U8NHM5-F1
#
_entry.id   AF-A0A1U8NHM5-F1
#
_cell.length_a   1.000
_cell.length_b   1.000
_cell.length_c   1.000
_cell.angle_alpha   90.00
_cell.angle_beta   90.00
_cell.angle_gamma   90.00
#
_symmetry.space_group_name_H-M   'P 1'
#
loop_
_entity.id
_entity.type
_entity.pdbx_description
1 polymer ?
#
loop_
_entity_poly.entity_id
_entity_poly.type
_entity_poly.pdbx_seq_one_letter_code
_entity_poly.pdbx_strand_id
1 'polypeptide(L)'
;MDKTRAAVKDLYARILIAIRSAETISKRIQNLRDEELLPQIIELLKGLTRTWKVMLESHETQNKILSEVKTFACPSYGKFCNDSHRLATLQLEAELQNWHACFTEYVAAQRAYIQALHGWLTKFLVPEVEFYSRGRSSGAPYGANGPPLLVICYNWLTSMDELPDKAVTFSLKSFSKDVKALWAQQGEEQQQKRKVDGMAKELDRRTMAFQKAETRFLESKLTEYKSEMETEQQNEYLTEKKDQLEMIRKRLDVEREKHHNHMQETQRITLNGLQTGFSTVFESLIEFSKASMKIYNDIVTLSEKMGNVSYIEGSSQVEENSSR
;
A
#
# COMPACT_ATOMS: atom_id res chain seq x y z
N MET A 1 63.04 -10.79 44.91
CA MET A 1 62.73 -9.37 44.61
C MET A 1 62.71 -9.11 43.10
N ASP A 2 63.68 -9.63 42.32
CA ASP A 2 63.77 -9.37 40.87
C ASP A 2 62.66 -10.00 40.02
N LYS A 3 62.19 -11.21 40.37
CA LYS A 3 61.08 -11.87 39.65
C LYS A 3 59.78 -11.04 39.70
N THR A 4 59.43 -10.50 40.87
CA THR A 4 58.26 -9.63 41.04
C THR A 4 58.40 -8.33 40.26
N ARG A 5 59.59 -7.71 40.28
CA ARG A 5 59.88 -6.49 39.51
C ARG A 5 59.77 -6.72 38.01
N ALA A 6 60.25 -7.85 37.50
CA ALA A 6 60.13 -8.22 36.10
C ALA A 6 58.66 -8.44 35.69
N ALA A 7 57.87 -9.15 36.50
CA ALA A 7 56.45 -9.36 36.26
C ALA A 7 55.64 -8.05 36.24
N VAL A 8 55.95 -7.10 37.12
CA VAL A 8 55.31 -5.77 37.12
C VAL A 8 55.65 -4.98 35.85
N LYS A 9 56.91 -5.03 35.39
CA LYS A 9 57.33 -4.37 34.14
C LYS A 9 56.64 -4.97 32.92
N ASP A 10 56.53 -6.31 32.85
CA ASP A 10 55.79 -7.00 31.79
C ASP A 10 54.31 -6.59 31.79
N LEU A 11 53.66 -6.60 32.95
CA LEU A 11 52.27 -6.18 33.08
C LEU A 11 52.06 -4.73 32.61
N TYR A 12 52.94 -3.82 33.03
CA TYR A 12 52.89 -2.43 32.61
C TYR A 12 53.03 -2.28 31.08
N ALA A 13 53.99 -2.99 30.48
CA ALA A 13 54.17 -2.99 29.02
C ALA A 13 52.92 -3.52 28.30
N ARG A 14 52.32 -4.61 28.79
CA ARG A 14 51.08 -5.18 28.24
C ARG A 14 49.90 -4.22 28.33
N ILE A 15 49.75 -3.51 29.46
CA ILE A 15 48.71 -2.47 29.64
C ILE A 15 48.93 -1.34 28.63
N LEU A 16 50.17 -0.85 28.49
CA LEU A 16 50.47 0.23 27.55
C LEU A 16 50.21 -0.17 26.10
N ILE A 17 50.58 -1.40 25.71
CA ILE A 17 50.27 -1.94 24.38
C ILE A 17 48.76 -2.01 24.17
N ALA A 18 48.00 -2.52 25.15
CA ALA A 18 46.54 -2.61 25.06
C ALA A 18 45.88 -1.24 24.89
N ILE A 19 46.34 -0.21 25.63
CA ILE A 19 45.86 1.17 25.49
C ILE A 19 46.12 1.70 24.08
N ARG A 20 47.36 1.59 23.57
CA ARG A 20 47.71 2.07 22.22
C ARG A 20 46.93 1.34 21.12
N SER A 21 46.69 0.03 21.29
CA SER A 21 45.84 -0.74 20.39
C SER A 21 44.39 -0.22 20.42
N ALA A 22 43.83 0.03 21.61
CA ALA A 22 42.48 0.58 21.75
C ALA A 22 42.35 1.99 21.13
N GLU A 23 43.33 2.88 21.35
CA GLU A 23 43.38 4.21 20.75
C GLU A 23 43.41 4.15 19.22
N THR A 24 44.22 3.25 18.66
CA THR A 24 44.33 3.05 17.20
C THR A 24 43.00 2.58 16.61
N ILE A 25 42.33 1.62 17.27
CA ILE A 25 41.01 1.13 16.85
C ILE A 25 39.97 2.26 16.95
N SER A 26 39.94 3.00 18.06
CA SER A 26 39.01 4.11 18.26
C SER A 26 39.15 5.18 17.18
N LYS A 27 40.39 5.55 16.84
CA LYS A 27 40.66 6.52 15.76
C LYS A 27 40.18 6.01 14.40
N ARG A 28 40.36 4.72 14.11
CA ARG A 28 39.85 4.13 12.86
C ARG A 28 38.31 4.18 12.80
N ILE A 29 37.63 3.89 13.90
CA ILE A 29 36.17 3.96 14.00
C ILE A 29 35.66 5.40 13.82
N GLN A 30 36.34 6.37 14.44
CA GLN A 30 36.01 7.78 14.27
C GLN A 30 36.12 8.20 12.80
N ASN A 31 37.23 7.86 12.13
CA ASN A 31 37.40 8.16 10.70
C ASN A 31 36.31 7.50 9.84
N LEU A 32 35.97 6.23 10.12
CA LEU A 32 34.90 5.54 9.39
C LEU A 32 33.55 6.23 9.59
N ARG A 33 33.25 6.69 10.80
CA ARG A 33 32.00 7.40 11.13
C ARG A 33 31.92 8.77 10.47
N ASP A 34 32.95 9.58 10.65
CA ASP A 34 32.91 11.02 10.33
C ASP A 34 33.30 11.30 8.87
N GLU A 35 34.30 10.59 8.34
CA GLU A 35 34.85 10.86 7.00
C GLU A 35 34.24 9.96 5.91
N GLU A 36 33.89 8.72 6.25
CA GLU A 36 33.39 7.75 5.26
C GLU A 36 31.86 7.65 5.28
N LEU A 37 31.25 7.43 6.45
CA LEU A 37 29.83 7.10 6.58
C LEU A 37 28.92 8.33 6.56
N LEU A 38 29.28 9.40 7.27
CA LEU A 38 28.51 10.65 7.31
C LEU A 38 28.17 11.19 5.91
N PRO A 39 29.12 11.37 4.96
CA PRO A 39 28.79 11.90 3.63
C PRO A 39 27.85 10.97 2.85
N GLN A 40 28.00 9.64 2.98
CA GLN A 40 27.10 8.67 2.34
C GLN A 40 25.67 8.77 2.89
N ILE A 41 25.52 8.98 4.19
CA ILE A 41 24.20 9.17 4.81
C ILE A 41 23.56 10.49 4.36
N ILE A 42 24.34 11.57 4.26
CA ILE A 42 23.83 12.85 3.73
C ILE A 42 23.39 12.70 2.28
N GLU A 43 24.18 12.01 1.45
CA GLU A 43 23.81 11.73 0.06
C GLU A 43 22.54 10.90 -0.05
N LEU A 44 22.41 9.84 0.77
CA LEU A 44 21.20 9.03 0.85
C LEU A 44 19.98 9.88 1.22
N LEU A 45 20.09 10.73 2.25
CA LEU A 45 19.00 11.62 2.66
C LEU A 45 18.60 12.59 1.55
N LYS A 46 19.57 13.18 0.84
CA LYS A 46 19.30 14.02 -0.34
C LYS A 46 18.60 13.25 -1.46
N GLY A 47 19.00 12.00 -1.69
CA GLY A 47 18.34 11.08 -2.61
C GLY A 47 16.89 10.83 -2.22
N LEU A 48 16.65 10.48 -0.95
CA LEU A 48 15.31 10.24 -0.41
C LEU A 48 14.42 11.46 -0.52
N THR A 49 14.92 12.67 -0.21
CA THR A 49 14.17 13.92 -0.40
C THR A 49 13.68 14.07 -1.85
N ARG A 50 14.57 13.82 -2.83
CA ARG A 50 14.22 13.91 -4.26
C ARG A 50 13.22 12.84 -4.67
N THR A 51 13.40 11.60 -4.21
CA THR A 51 12.46 10.50 -4.47
C THR A 51 11.07 10.85 -3.97
N TRP A 52 10.95 11.33 -2.73
CA TRP A 52 9.63 11.67 -2.16
C TRP A 52 8.99 12.89 -2.81
N LYS A 53 9.79 13.83 -3.31
CA LYS A 53 9.27 14.92 -4.15
C LYS A 53 8.64 14.39 -5.43
N VAL A 54 9.31 13.48 -6.14
CA VAL A 54 8.77 12.87 -7.38
C VAL A 54 7.51 12.04 -7.08
N MET A 55 7.52 11.29 -5.97
CA MET A 55 6.34 10.51 -5.56
C MET A 55 5.15 11.41 -5.21
N LEU A 56 5.39 12.53 -4.52
CA LEU A 56 4.36 13.52 -4.22
C LEU A 56 3.70 14.06 -5.50
N GLU A 57 4.51 14.58 -6.43
CA GLU A 57 4.02 15.12 -7.70
C GLU A 57 3.26 14.05 -8.53
N SER A 58 3.73 12.81 -8.50
CA SER A 58 3.10 11.68 -9.18
C SER A 58 1.73 11.35 -8.59
N HIS A 59 1.62 11.27 -7.26
CA HIS A 59 0.37 10.95 -6.59
C HIS A 59 -0.64 12.10 -6.65
N GLU A 60 -0.20 13.35 -6.59
CA GLU A 60 -1.06 14.52 -6.86
C GLU A 60 -1.65 14.47 -8.28
N THR A 61 -0.82 14.12 -9.26
CA THR A 61 -1.26 13.97 -10.65
C THR A 61 -2.25 12.80 -10.81
N GLN A 62 -1.95 11.64 -10.22
CA GLN A 62 -2.84 10.48 -10.24
C GLN A 62 -4.18 10.76 -9.57
N ASN A 63 -4.17 11.43 -8.42
CA ASN A 63 -5.40 11.80 -7.72
C ASN A 63 -6.25 12.79 -8.53
N LYS A 64 -5.61 13.79 -9.16
CA LYS A 64 -6.28 14.73 -10.05
C LYS A 64 -6.94 14.02 -11.23
N ILE A 65 -6.19 13.17 -11.94
CA ILE A 65 -6.72 12.37 -13.06
C ILE A 65 -7.95 11.60 -12.60
N LEU A 66 -7.88 10.92 -11.46
CA LEU A 66 -8.96 10.10 -10.94
C LEU A 66 -10.21 10.92 -10.61
N SER A 67 -10.05 12.11 -10.02
CA SER A 67 -11.17 13.03 -9.73
C SER A 67 -11.88 13.54 -10.99
N GLU A 68 -11.19 13.53 -12.14
CA GLU A 68 -11.73 13.97 -13.43
C GLU A 68 -12.43 12.83 -14.20
N VAL A 69 -12.18 11.56 -13.82
CA VAL A 69 -12.85 10.42 -14.43
C VAL A 69 -14.35 10.50 -14.09
N LYS A 70 -15.21 10.48 -15.11
CA LYS A 70 -16.69 10.40 -14.94
C LYS A 70 -17.26 9.11 -15.51
N THR A 71 -16.56 8.50 -16.46
CA THR A 71 -16.89 7.23 -17.10
C THR A 71 -15.58 6.56 -17.53
N PHE A 72 -15.58 5.23 -17.64
CA PHE A 72 -14.46 4.53 -18.25
C PHE A 72 -14.66 4.49 -19.77
N ALA A 73 -13.66 4.95 -20.53
CA ALA A 73 -13.66 4.91 -22.00
C ALA A 73 -13.41 3.50 -22.57
N CYS A 74 -13.95 2.47 -21.92
CA CYS A 74 -13.77 1.07 -22.31
C CYS A 74 -14.97 0.57 -23.11
N PRO A 75 -14.79 -0.11 -24.25
CA PRO A 75 -15.88 -0.75 -25.00
C PRO A 75 -16.66 -1.81 -24.21
N SER A 76 -16.12 -2.30 -23.09
CA SER A 76 -16.79 -3.23 -22.18
C SER A 76 -17.53 -2.55 -21.03
N TYR A 77 -17.33 -1.25 -20.83
CA TYR A 77 -18.07 -0.46 -19.85
C TYR A 77 -19.56 -0.45 -20.20
N GLY A 78 -20.43 -0.62 -19.20
CA GLY A 78 -21.87 -0.71 -19.43
C GLY A 78 -22.38 -2.10 -19.86
N LYS A 79 -21.49 -3.09 -20.06
CA LYS A 79 -21.87 -4.46 -20.45
C LYS A 79 -21.89 -5.41 -19.26
N PHE A 80 -22.50 -6.57 -19.48
CA PHE A 80 -22.52 -7.69 -18.54
C PHE A 80 -21.11 -8.10 -18.06
N CYS A 81 -21.00 -8.41 -16.78
CA CYS A 81 -19.77 -8.88 -16.14
C CYS A 81 -19.41 -10.33 -16.54
N ASN A 82 -18.63 -10.46 -17.61
CA ASN A 82 -18.02 -11.74 -18.01
C ASN A 82 -16.83 -12.17 -17.13
N ASP A 83 -16.28 -13.37 -17.41
CA ASP A 83 -15.16 -13.93 -16.66
C ASP A 83 -13.87 -13.10 -16.76
N SER A 84 -13.68 -12.37 -17.87
CA SER A 84 -12.53 -11.46 -18.02
C SER A 84 -12.59 -10.28 -17.05
N HIS A 85 -13.78 -9.72 -16.81
CA HIS A 85 -13.94 -8.65 -15.80
C HIS A 85 -13.64 -9.17 -14.40
N ARG A 86 -14.12 -10.35 -14.04
CA ARG A 86 -13.85 -10.97 -12.74
C ARG A 86 -12.39 -11.31 -12.54
N LEU A 87 -11.71 -11.78 -13.59
CA LEU A 87 -10.27 -12.02 -13.56
C LEU A 87 -9.51 -10.72 -13.34
N ALA A 88 -9.87 -9.64 -14.05
CA ALA A 88 -9.24 -8.33 -13.87
C ALA A 88 -9.46 -7.77 -12.45
N THR A 89 -10.66 -7.93 -11.88
CA THR A 89 -10.94 -7.52 -10.49
C THR A 89 -10.15 -8.34 -9.48
N LEU A 90 -9.99 -9.65 -9.71
CA LEU A 90 -9.16 -10.51 -8.85
C LEU A 90 -7.67 -10.14 -8.94
N GLN A 91 -7.17 -9.85 -10.13
CA GLN A 91 -5.79 -9.39 -10.33
C GLN A 91 -5.55 -8.04 -9.64
N LEU A 92 -6.50 -7.11 -9.76
CA LEU A 92 -6.43 -5.82 -9.05
C LEU A 92 -6.37 -6.02 -7.53
N GLU A 93 -7.18 -6.92 -6.97
CA GLU A 93 -7.15 -7.23 -5.54
C GLU A 93 -5.78 -7.77 -5.09
N ALA A 94 -5.20 -8.69 -5.88
CA ALA A 94 -3.88 -9.25 -5.61
C ALA A 94 -2.78 -8.17 -5.68
N GLU A 95 -2.81 -7.29 -6.68
CA GLU A 95 -1.83 -6.20 -6.80
C GLU A 95 -1.97 -5.17 -5.67
N LEU A 96 -3.19 -4.89 -5.20
CA LEU A 96 -3.40 -4.02 -4.03
C LEU A 96 -2.83 -4.64 -2.74
N GLN A 97 -2.98 -5.95 -2.56
CA GLN A 97 -2.38 -6.66 -1.42
C GLN A 97 -0.86 -6.68 -1.50
N ASN A 98 -0.31 -6.93 -2.68
CA ASN A 98 1.13 -6.87 -2.93
C ASN A 98 1.67 -5.47 -2.63
N TRP A 99 1.01 -4.42 -3.14
CA TRP A 99 1.38 -3.03 -2.87
C TRP A 99 1.36 -2.71 -1.37
N HIS A 100 0.31 -3.12 -0.66
CA HIS A 100 0.24 -2.99 0.80
C HIS A 100 1.42 -3.68 1.50
N ALA A 101 1.74 -4.91 1.13
CA ALA A 101 2.84 -5.68 1.71
C ALA A 101 4.19 -5.00 1.45
N CYS A 102 4.48 -4.63 0.19
CA CYS A 102 5.71 -3.96 -0.19
C CYS A 102 5.87 -2.60 0.51
N PHE A 103 4.80 -1.81 0.63
CA PHE A 103 4.86 -0.54 1.35
C PHE A 103 5.17 -0.74 2.84
N THR A 104 4.51 -1.72 3.47
CA THR A 104 4.74 -2.05 4.88
C THR A 104 6.17 -2.50 5.12
N GLU A 105 6.69 -3.38 4.25
CA GLU A 105 8.06 -3.88 4.33
C GLU A 105 9.08 -2.76 4.08
N TYR A 106 8.83 -1.87 3.13
CA TYR A 106 9.68 -0.71 2.87
C TYR A 106 9.85 0.18 4.11
N VAL A 107 8.73 0.55 4.76
CA VAL A 107 8.76 1.39 5.98
C VAL A 107 9.49 0.66 7.11
N ALA A 108 9.22 -0.64 7.28
CA ALA A 108 9.89 -1.46 8.28
C ALA A 108 11.40 -1.58 8.04
N ALA A 109 11.82 -1.76 6.78
CA ALA A 109 13.22 -1.86 6.40
C ALA A 109 13.97 -0.55 6.64
N GLN A 110 13.38 0.60 6.30
CA GLN A 110 13.97 1.91 6.61
C GLN A 110 14.14 2.12 8.11
N ARG A 111 13.10 1.78 8.89
CA ARG A 111 13.14 1.87 10.35
C ARG A 111 14.22 0.96 10.94
N ALA A 112 14.30 -0.29 10.50
CA ALA A 112 15.30 -1.24 10.97
C ALA A 112 16.72 -0.77 10.63
N TYR A 113 16.92 -0.23 9.42
CA TYR A 113 18.20 0.33 9.00
C TYR A 113 18.66 1.47 9.92
N ILE A 114 17.80 2.46 10.18
CA ILE A 114 18.17 3.60 11.02
C ILE A 114 18.32 3.21 12.50
N GLN A 115 17.53 2.25 12.99
CA GLN A 115 17.69 1.68 14.33
C GLN A 115 19.05 0.96 14.49
N ALA A 116 19.44 0.15 13.51
CA ALA A 116 20.73 -0.53 13.53
C ALA A 116 21.89 0.47 13.50
N LEU A 117 21.78 1.51 12.67
CA LEU A 117 22.78 2.57 12.56
C LEU A 117 22.91 3.38 13.85
N HIS A 118 21.79 3.85 14.40
CA HIS A 118 21.76 4.55 15.69
C HIS A 118 22.29 3.68 16.85
N GLY A 119 21.90 2.40 16.88
CA GLY A 119 22.38 1.42 17.86
C GLY A 119 23.87 1.11 17.74
N TRP A 120 24.45 1.18 16.54
CA TRP A 120 25.90 1.07 16.35
C TRP A 120 26.61 2.33 16.87
N LEU A 121 26.13 3.52 16.50
CA LEU A 121 26.73 4.81 16.89
C LEU A 121 26.77 5.00 18.41
N THR A 122 25.71 4.62 19.11
CA THR A 122 25.60 4.75 20.58
C THR A 122 26.60 3.89 21.34
N LYS A 123 27.13 2.80 20.76
CA LYS A 123 28.16 1.95 21.40
C LYS A 123 29.53 2.61 21.48
N PHE A 124 29.80 3.62 20.65
CA PHE A 124 31.07 4.35 20.63
C PHE A 124 31.01 5.64 21.45
N LEU A 125 29.89 5.89 22.10
CA LEU A 125 29.79 6.91 23.12
C LEU A 125 30.31 6.27 24.40
N VAL A 126 31.47 6.75 24.83
CA VAL A 126 31.99 6.44 26.17
C VAL A 126 30.87 6.78 27.14
N PRO A 127 30.33 5.84 27.94
CA PRO A 127 29.60 6.23 29.13
C PRO A 127 30.57 7.12 29.87
N GLU A 128 30.18 8.35 30.20
CA GLU A 128 30.96 9.21 31.06
C GLU A 128 31.16 8.43 32.36
N VAL A 129 32.22 7.63 32.44
CA VAL A 129 32.57 6.94 33.66
C VAL A 129 33.09 8.07 34.49
N GLU A 130 32.21 8.59 35.35
CA GLU A 130 32.50 9.47 36.47
C GLU A 130 33.54 8.78 37.36
N PHE A 131 34.79 8.65 36.90
CA PHE A 131 35.86 8.19 37.77
C PHE A 131 36.16 9.26 38.83
N TYR A 132 35.79 10.52 38.61
CA TYR A 132 35.93 11.61 39.59
C TYR A 132 34.98 12.80 39.34
N SER A 133 33.65 12.64 39.33
CA SER A 133 32.76 13.82 39.42
C SER A 133 31.35 13.43 39.85
N ARG A 134 31.02 13.71 41.10
CA ARG A 134 29.66 13.64 41.64
C ARG A 134 28.89 14.86 41.14
N GLY A 135 28.25 14.80 39.98
CA GLY A 135 27.59 15.96 39.40
C GLY A 135 26.46 15.61 38.45
N ARG A 136 25.22 15.60 38.97
CA ARG A 136 23.95 15.45 38.24
C ARG A 136 23.97 16.14 36.86
N SER A 137 23.77 15.38 35.79
CA SER A 137 23.29 15.90 34.51
C SER A 137 22.03 15.15 34.08
N SER A 138 20.88 15.64 34.56
CA SER A 138 19.59 15.39 33.91
C SER A 138 19.45 16.37 32.75
N GLY A 139 19.77 15.92 31.55
CA GLY A 139 19.58 16.63 30.28
C GLY A 139 19.56 15.61 29.15
N ALA A 140 18.80 15.85 28.08
CA ALA A 140 18.65 14.94 26.95
C ALA A 140 19.99 14.29 26.56
N PRO A 141 20.04 12.97 26.29
CA PRO A 141 21.28 12.20 26.39
C PRO A 141 22.37 12.65 25.41
N TYR A 142 22.03 13.44 24.39
CA TYR A 142 22.91 13.87 23.32
C TYR A 142 22.62 15.32 22.91
N GLY A 143 22.96 16.29 23.76
CA GLY A 143 22.94 17.71 23.36
C GLY A 143 23.76 17.99 22.08
N ALA A 144 23.79 19.24 21.63
CA ALA A 144 24.48 19.73 20.41
C ALA A 144 25.99 19.41 20.29
N ASN A 145 26.55 18.61 21.21
CA ASN A 145 27.96 18.26 21.33
C ASN A 145 28.28 16.81 20.96
N GLY A 146 27.29 16.01 20.53
CA GLY A 146 27.50 14.64 20.02
C GLY A 146 28.02 14.61 18.57
N PRO A 147 28.60 13.50 18.09
CA PRO A 147 29.01 13.38 16.69
C PRO A 147 27.86 13.70 15.74
N PRO A 148 28.06 14.48 14.66
CA PRO A 148 26.98 14.93 13.78
C PRO A 148 26.09 13.80 13.26
N LEU A 149 26.71 12.65 12.92
CA LEU A 149 25.98 11.48 12.43
C LEU A 149 25.02 10.88 13.47
N LEU A 150 25.38 10.91 14.77
CA LEU A 150 24.50 10.44 15.84
C LEU A 150 23.25 11.31 15.93
N VAL A 151 23.42 12.63 15.90
CA VAL A 151 22.32 13.60 15.96
C VAL A 151 21.38 13.42 14.76
N ILE A 152 21.96 13.26 13.56
CA ILE A 152 21.20 12.97 12.32
C ILE A 152 20.39 11.68 12.48
N CYS A 153 21.01 10.60 12.95
CA CYS A 153 20.32 9.31 13.07
C CYS A 153 19.24 9.30 14.14
N TYR A 154 19.47 10.00 15.26
CA TYR A 154 18.47 10.18 16.31
C TYR A 154 17.25 10.95 15.81
N ASN A 155 17.48 12.07 15.13
CA ASN A 155 16.40 12.89 14.58
C ASN A 155 15.64 12.12 13.49
N TRP A 156 16.35 11.44 12.59
CA TRP A 156 15.72 10.59 11.58
C TRP A 156 14.85 9.51 12.23
N LEU A 157 15.39 8.74 13.17
CA LEU A 157 14.64 7.69 13.86
C LEU A 157 13.38 8.25 14.56
N THR A 158 13.50 9.38 15.24
CA THR A 158 12.37 10.02 15.92
C THR A 158 11.30 10.48 14.93
N SER A 159 11.71 11.11 13.83
CA SER A 159 10.77 11.56 12.79
C SER A 159 10.05 10.42 12.07
N MET A 160 10.63 9.21 12.02
CA MET A 160 9.96 8.03 11.45
C MET A 160 8.69 7.66 12.23
N ASP A 161 8.58 8.01 13.52
CA ASP A 161 7.36 7.77 14.33
C ASP A 161 6.22 8.75 14.02
N GLU A 162 6.53 9.88 13.39
CA GLU A 162 5.56 10.92 13.02
C GLU A 162 4.98 10.72 11.61
N LEU A 163 5.53 9.79 10.83
CA LEU A 163 5.08 9.52 9.47
C LEU A 163 3.66 8.91 9.45
N PRO A 164 2.80 9.30 8.49
CA PRO A 164 1.45 8.76 8.37
C PRO A 164 1.40 7.42 7.63
N ASP A 165 2.35 6.52 7.84
CA ASP A 165 2.45 5.20 7.18
C ASP A 165 1.21 4.32 7.47
N LYS A 166 0.66 4.44 8.68
CA LYS A 166 -0.56 3.73 9.10
C LYS A 166 -1.78 4.15 8.28
N ALA A 167 -1.86 5.41 7.85
CA ALA A 167 -2.96 5.88 7.02
C ALA A 167 -2.92 5.24 5.63
N VAL A 168 -1.72 5.12 5.05
CA VAL A 168 -1.49 4.46 3.74
C VAL A 168 -1.80 2.96 3.81
N THR A 169 -1.30 2.27 4.82
CA THR A 169 -1.59 0.83 4.99
C THR A 169 -3.08 0.58 5.22
N PHE A 170 -3.75 1.44 6.01
CA PHE A 170 -5.18 1.35 6.21
C PHE A 170 -5.98 1.60 4.91
N SER A 171 -5.65 2.64 4.14
CA SER A 171 -6.35 2.96 2.89
C SER A 171 -6.22 1.84 1.86
N LEU A 172 -5.01 1.31 1.66
CA LEU A 172 -4.76 0.16 0.77
C LEU A 172 -5.53 -1.09 1.20
N LYS A 173 -5.54 -1.38 2.51
CA LYS A 173 -6.26 -2.53 3.06
C LYS A 173 -7.78 -2.37 2.93
N SER A 174 -8.29 -1.17 3.17
CA SER A 174 -9.72 -0.87 2.99
C SER A 174 -10.10 -1.06 1.52
N PHE A 175 -9.33 -0.48 0.60
CA PHE A 175 -9.62 -0.57 -0.82
C PHE A 175 -9.55 -2.01 -1.34
N SER A 176 -8.59 -2.82 -0.88
CA SER A 176 -8.55 -4.26 -1.20
C SER A 176 -9.83 -4.99 -0.78
N LYS A 177 -10.42 -4.65 0.38
CA LYS A 177 -11.71 -5.22 0.80
C LYS A 177 -12.86 -4.78 -0.11
N ASP A 178 -12.87 -3.53 -0.54
CA ASP A 178 -13.90 -3.01 -1.44
C ASP A 178 -13.83 -3.68 -2.82
N VAL A 179 -12.63 -3.90 -3.35
CA VAL A 179 -12.42 -4.67 -4.60
C VAL A 179 -12.87 -6.12 -4.45
N LYS A 180 -12.61 -6.74 -3.29
CA LYS A 180 -13.10 -8.09 -2.99
C LYS A 180 -14.64 -8.16 -2.91
N ALA A 181 -15.28 -7.14 -2.34
CA ALA A 181 -16.73 -7.03 -2.32
C ALA A 181 -17.31 -6.84 -3.73
N LEU A 182 -16.64 -6.04 -4.57
CA LEU A 182 -16.99 -5.92 -5.99
C LEU A 182 -16.91 -7.27 -6.71
N TRP A 183 -15.86 -8.06 -6.48
CA TRP A 183 -15.74 -9.39 -7.08
C TRP A 183 -16.88 -10.34 -6.68
N ALA A 184 -17.36 -10.25 -5.43
CA ALA A 184 -18.51 -11.01 -4.97
C ALA A 184 -19.80 -10.58 -5.69
N GLN A 185 -20.05 -9.26 -5.80
CA GLN A 185 -21.20 -8.71 -6.53
C GLN A 185 -21.19 -9.13 -8.01
N GLN A 186 -20.03 -9.11 -8.67
CA GLN A 186 -19.87 -9.60 -10.03
C GLN A 186 -20.26 -11.09 -10.14
N GLY A 187 -19.98 -11.89 -9.12
CA GLY A 187 -20.41 -13.28 -9.03
C GLY A 187 -21.94 -13.43 -8.96
N GLU A 188 -22.61 -12.58 -8.19
CA GLU A 188 -24.08 -12.55 -8.10
C GLU A 188 -24.72 -12.18 -9.44
N GLU A 189 -24.17 -11.17 -10.13
CA GLU A 189 -24.62 -10.79 -11.49
C GLU A 189 -24.52 -11.98 -12.47
N GLN A 190 -23.39 -12.69 -12.47
CA GLN A 190 -23.20 -13.87 -13.31
C GLN A 190 -24.19 -14.99 -12.98
N GLN A 191 -24.45 -15.24 -11.69
CA GLN A 191 -25.41 -16.25 -11.26
C GLN A 191 -26.82 -15.90 -11.73
N GLN A 192 -27.21 -14.63 -11.58
CA GLN A 192 -28.50 -14.14 -12.02
C GLN A 192 -28.65 -14.23 -13.55
N LYS A 193 -27.58 -13.94 -14.31
CA LYS A 193 -27.59 -14.15 -15.77
C LYS A 193 -27.83 -15.62 -16.15
N ARG A 194 -27.13 -16.56 -15.50
CA ARG A 194 -27.30 -18.00 -15.78
C ARG A 194 -28.74 -18.45 -15.54
N LYS A 195 -29.40 -17.90 -14.52
CA LYS A 195 -30.82 -18.15 -14.23
C LYS A 195 -31.73 -17.62 -15.35
N VAL A 196 -31.51 -16.40 -15.82
CA VAL A 196 -32.24 -15.81 -16.95
C VAL A 196 -32.05 -16.62 -18.22
N ASP A 197 -30.81 -16.97 -18.57
CA ASP A 197 -30.48 -17.72 -19.77
C ASP A 197 -31.08 -19.15 -19.72
N GLY A 198 -31.10 -19.77 -18.53
CA GLY A 198 -31.74 -21.07 -18.31
C GLY A 198 -33.27 -21.02 -18.48
N MET A 199 -33.93 -20.01 -17.90
CA MET A 199 -35.38 -19.83 -18.03
C MET A 199 -35.79 -19.46 -19.45
N ALA A 200 -34.98 -18.67 -20.16
CA ALA A 200 -35.21 -18.34 -21.57
C ALA A 200 -35.16 -19.60 -22.45
N LYS A 201 -34.14 -20.45 -22.27
CA LYS A 201 -34.03 -21.73 -23.01
C LYS A 201 -35.20 -22.67 -22.73
N GLU A 202 -35.67 -22.73 -21.48
CA GLU A 202 -36.84 -23.54 -21.12
C GLU A 202 -38.14 -22.98 -21.73
N LEU A 203 -38.31 -21.65 -21.71
CA LEU A 203 -39.46 -20.99 -22.35
C LEU A 203 -39.47 -21.26 -23.86
N ASP A 204 -38.33 -21.15 -24.52
CA ASP A 204 -38.19 -21.44 -25.96
C ASP A 204 -38.54 -22.89 -26.26
N ARG A 205 -38.02 -23.84 -25.47
CA ARG A 205 -38.32 -25.27 -25.62
C ARG A 205 -39.82 -25.57 -25.46
N ARG A 206 -40.47 -24.98 -24.45
CA ARG A 206 -41.92 -25.17 -24.23
C ARG A 206 -42.76 -24.49 -25.30
N THR A 207 -42.33 -23.32 -25.78
CA THR A 207 -43.01 -22.59 -26.86
C THR A 207 -43.00 -23.41 -28.14
N MET A 208 -41.85 -23.99 -28.52
CA MET A 208 -41.74 -24.88 -29.68
C MET A 208 -42.60 -26.14 -29.52
N ALA A 209 -42.62 -26.73 -28.32
CA ALA A 209 -43.46 -27.90 -28.04
C ALA A 209 -44.97 -27.58 -28.13
N PHE A 210 -45.37 -26.41 -27.63
CA PHE A 210 -46.74 -25.91 -27.71
C PHE A 210 -47.16 -25.65 -29.16
N GLN A 211 -46.35 -24.90 -29.93
CA GLN A 211 -46.60 -24.65 -31.35
C GLN A 211 -46.77 -25.94 -32.14
N LYS A 212 -45.92 -26.94 -31.90
CA LYS A 212 -46.03 -28.26 -32.54
C LYS A 212 -47.33 -29.00 -32.15
N ALA A 213 -47.78 -28.87 -30.91
CA ALA A 213 -49.03 -29.47 -30.46
C ALA A 213 -50.26 -28.75 -31.06
N GLU A 214 -50.21 -27.42 -31.14
CA GLU A 214 -51.23 -26.57 -31.74
C GLU A 214 -51.38 -26.85 -33.25
N THR A 215 -50.27 -26.95 -33.99
CA THR A 215 -50.29 -27.31 -35.42
C THR A 215 -50.94 -28.68 -35.65
N ARG A 216 -50.56 -29.70 -34.86
CA ARG A 216 -51.16 -31.04 -34.96
C ARG A 216 -52.64 -31.06 -34.65
N PHE A 217 -53.08 -30.23 -33.69
CA PHE A 217 -54.48 -30.10 -33.35
C PHE A 217 -55.28 -29.47 -34.49
N LEU A 218 -54.77 -28.39 -35.09
CA LEU A 218 -55.37 -27.75 -36.26
C LEU A 218 -55.47 -28.71 -37.46
N GLU A 219 -54.41 -29.48 -37.72
CA GLU A 219 -54.40 -30.51 -38.78
C GLU A 219 -55.46 -31.60 -38.55
N SER A 220 -55.53 -32.15 -37.34
CA SER A 220 -56.52 -33.19 -36.98
C SER A 220 -57.96 -32.67 -37.05
N LYS A 221 -58.22 -31.41 -36.66
CA LYS A 221 -59.53 -30.75 -36.87
C LYS A 221 -59.95 -30.67 -38.34
N LEU A 222 -58.98 -30.58 -39.25
CA LEU A 222 -59.22 -30.47 -40.70
C LEU A 222 -59.42 -31.84 -41.37
N THR A 223 -58.93 -32.92 -40.78
CA THR A 223 -58.92 -34.28 -41.39
C THR A 223 -59.87 -35.27 -40.73
N GLU A 224 -60.27 -35.08 -39.47
CA GLU A 224 -61.09 -36.02 -38.69
C GLU A 224 -62.36 -35.34 -38.13
N TYR A 225 -63.53 -35.99 -38.27
CA TYR A 225 -64.79 -35.55 -37.66
C TYR A 225 -64.80 -35.96 -36.17
N LYS A 226 -64.14 -35.15 -35.33
CA LYS A 226 -64.12 -35.34 -33.88
C LYS A 226 -65.41 -34.90 -33.22
N SER A 227 -65.79 -35.56 -32.13
CA SER A 227 -66.94 -35.14 -31.30
C SER A 227 -66.71 -33.74 -30.74
N GLU A 228 -67.77 -32.93 -30.59
CA GLU A 228 -67.72 -31.62 -29.92
C GLU A 228 -67.02 -31.71 -28.55
N MET A 229 -67.29 -32.77 -27.80
CA MET A 229 -66.77 -32.98 -26.45
C MET A 229 -65.25 -33.23 -26.42
N GLU A 230 -64.70 -33.94 -27.41
CA GLU A 230 -63.25 -34.16 -27.55
C GLU A 230 -62.53 -32.87 -28.00
N THR A 231 -63.23 -32.06 -28.78
CA THR A 231 -62.72 -30.79 -29.30
C THR A 231 -62.63 -29.74 -28.20
N GLU A 232 -63.61 -29.69 -27.29
CA GLU A 232 -63.61 -28.84 -26.11
C GLU A 232 -62.48 -29.20 -25.13
N GLN A 233 -62.30 -30.49 -24.81
CA GLN A 233 -61.23 -30.96 -23.92
C GLN A 233 -59.82 -30.63 -24.46
N GLN A 234 -59.62 -30.76 -25.78
CA GLN A 234 -58.34 -30.40 -26.41
C GLN A 234 -58.10 -28.88 -26.43
N ASN A 235 -59.13 -28.05 -26.62
CA ASN A 235 -59.01 -26.59 -26.50
C ASN A 235 -58.71 -26.14 -25.07
N GLU A 236 -59.33 -26.78 -24.07
CA GLU A 236 -59.08 -26.50 -22.66
C GLU A 236 -57.62 -26.83 -22.29
N TYR A 237 -57.10 -27.99 -22.72
CA TYR A 237 -55.69 -28.35 -22.56
C TYR A 237 -54.73 -27.35 -23.23
N LEU A 238 -55.02 -26.89 -24.45
CA LEU A 238 -54.20 -25.88 -25.13
C LEU A 238 -54.24 -24.54 -24.39
N THR A 239 -55.40 -24.16 -23.84
CA THR A 239 -55.55 -22.95 -23.04
C THR A 239 -54.72 -23.03 -21.77
N GLU A 240 -54.78 -24.15 -21.04
CA GLU A 240 -53.96 -24.36 -19.84
C GLU A 240 -52.45 -24.31 -20.16
N LYS A 241 -52.02 -24.91 -21.28
CA LYS A 241 -50.62 -24.85 -21.71
C LYS A 241 -50.17 -23.43 -22.08
N LYS A 242 -51.05 -22.66 -22.71
CA LYS A 242 -50.81 -21.24 -23.02
C LYS A 242 -50.67 -20.41 -21.74
N ASP A 243 -51.52 -20.65 -20.74
CA ASP A 243 -51.43 -19.98 -19.44
C ASP A 243 -50.13 -20.35 -18.69
N GLN A 244 -49.71 -21.62 -18.76
CA GLN A 244 -48.43 -22.07 -18.21
C GLN A 244 -47.23 -21.36 -18.89
N LEU A 245 -47.28 -21.18 -20.21
CA LEU A 245 -46.24 -20.43 -20.95
C LEU A 245 -46.20 -18.96 -20.53
N GLU A 246 -47.37 -18.33 -20.40
CA GLU A 246 -47.47 -16.94 -19.98
C GLU A 246 -46.96 -16.73 -18.56
N MET A 247 -47.22 -17.68 -17.65
CA MET A 247 -46.67 -17.67 -16.30
C MET A 247 -45.14 -17.78 -16.28
N ILE A 248 -44.54 -18.60 -17.16
CA ILE A 248 -43.08 -18.69 -17.28
C ILE A 248 -42.50 -17.42 -17.87
N ARG A 249 -43.16 -16.83 -18.89
CA ARG A 249 -42.75 -15.55 -19.48
C ARG A 249 -42.73 -14.44 -18.43
N LYS A 250 -43.81 -14.27 -17.65
CA LYS A 250 -43.85 -13.30 -16.55
C LYS A 250 -42.73 -13.50 -15.52
N ARG A 251 -42.45 -14.76 -15.15
CA ARG A 251 -41.33 -15.08 -14.25
C ARG A 251 -39.97 -14.74 -14.87
N LEU A 252 -39.78 -15.02 -16.16
CA LEU A 252 -38.56 -14.66 -16.88
C LEU A 252 -38.35 -13.15 -16.90
N ASP A 253 -39.40 -12.36 -17.11
CA ASP A 253 -39.31 -10.90 -17.11
C ASP A 253 -38.90 -10.35 -15.73
N VAL A 254 -39.42 -10.92 -14.64
CA VAL A 254 -38.98 -10.58 -13.27
C VAL A 254 -37.50 -10.91 -13.06
N GLU A 255 -37.02 -12.03 -13.57
CA GLU A 255 -35.61 -12.42 -13.43
C GLU A 255 -34.68 -11.61 -14.34
N ARG A 256 -35.15 -11.17 -15.51
CA ARG A 256 -34.46 -10.21 -16.39
C ARG A 256 -34.29 -8.86 -15.73
N GLU A 257 -35.32 -8.38 -15.05
CA GLU A 257 -35.28 -7.13 -14.28
C GLU A 257 -34.26 -7.22 -13.14
N LYS A 258 -34.25 -8.31 -12.37
CA LYS A 258 -33.23 -8.56 -11.35
C LYS A 258 -31.81 -8.56 -11.93
N HIS A 259 -31.60 -9.22 -13.07
CA HIS A 259 -30.30 -9.21 -13.75
C HIS A 259 -29.88 -7.79 -14.14
N HIS A 260 -30.82 -6.99 -14.67
CA HIS A 260 -30.56 -5.59 -15.01
C HIS A 260 -30.13 -4.77 -13.78
N ASN A 261 -30.82 -4.95 -12.65
CA ASN A 261 -30.48 -4.29 -11.39
C ASN A 261 -29.08 -4.69 -10.87
N HIS A 262 -28.73 -5.98 -10.91
CA HIS A 262 -27.37 -6.42 -10.55
C HIS A 262 -26.31 -5.79 -11.47
N MET A 263 -26.57 -5.73 -12.78
CA MET A 263 -25.64 -5.14 -13.74
C MET A 263 -25.42 -3.64 -13.49
N GLN A 264 -26.49 -2.88 -13.21
CA GLN A 264 -26.38 -1.46 -12.85
C GLN A 264 -25.59 -1.27 -11.55
N GLU A 265 -25.85 -2.11 -10.55
CA GLU A 265 -25.17 -2.04 -9.27
C GLU A 265 -23.67 -2.39 -9.39
N THR A 266 -23.31 -3.43 -10.15
CA THR A 266 -21.91 -3.75 -10.45
C THR A 266 -21.20 -2.57 -11.12
N GLN A 267 -21.84 -1.91 -12.08
CA GLN A 267 -21.27 -0.76 -12.78
C GLN A 267 -21.05 0.42 -11.83
N ARG A 268 -22.06 0.71 -10.98
CA ARG A 268 -22.01 1.77 -9.98
C ARG A 268 -20.88 1.52 -8.96
N ILE A 269 -20.79 0.30 -8.42
CA ILE A 269 -19.73 -0.06 -7.47
C ILE A 269 -18.37 -0.03 -8.16
N THR A 270 -18.26 -0.47 -9.41
CA THR A 270 -16.99 -0.43 -10.15
C THR A 270 -16.51 1.01 -10.32
N LEU A 271 -17.36 1.92 -10.81
CA LEU A 271 -16.95 3.31 -11.02
C LEU A 271 -16.68 4.02 -9.70
N ASN A 272 -17.68 4.07 -8.82
CA ASN A 272 -17.57 4.84 -7.59
C ASN A 272 -16.57 4.20 -6.62
N GLY A 273 -16.55 2.87 -6.52
CA GLY A 273 -15.64 2.15 -5.64
C GLY A 273 -14.18 2.29 -6.06
N LEU A 274 -13.87 2.22 -7.37
CA LEU A 274 -12.51 2.48 -7.84
C LEU A 274 -12.10 3.94 -7.62
N GLN A 275 -12.99 4.89 -7.91
CA GLN A 275 -12.71 6.31 -7.68
C GLN A 275 -12.46 6.61 -6.20
N THR A 276 -13.41 6.27 -5.33
CA THR A 276 -13.28 6.52 -3.90
C THR A 276 -12.07 5.79 -3.33
N GLY A 277 -11.89 4.51 -3.67
CA GLY A 277 -10.80 3.69 -3.17
C GLY A 277 -9.42 4.22 -3.55
N PHE A 278 -9.18 4.49 -4.85
CA PHE A 278 -7.91 5.05 -5.29
C PHE A 278 -7.70 6.49 -4.79
N SER A 279 -8.74 7.33 -4.70
CA SER A 279 -8.61 8.68 -4.16
C SER A 279 -8.15 8.66 -2.71
N THR A 280 -8.76 7.83 -1.86
CA THR A 280 -8.33 7.70 -0.46
C THR A 280 -6.88 7.18 -0.37
N VAL A 281 -6.49 6.24 -1.22
CA VAL A 281 -5.10 5.75 -1.29
C VAL A 281 -4.14 6.86 -1.69
N PHE A 282 -4.41 7.57 -2.79
CA PHE A 282 -3.52 8.62 -3.27
C PHE A 282 -3.45 9.81 -2.31
N GLU A 283 -4.55 10.22 -1.69
CA GLU A 283 -4.54 11.25 -0.63
C GLU A 283 -3.63 10.86 0.53
N SER A 284 -3.73 9.62 1.01
CA SER A 284 -2.84 9.13 2.07
C SER A 284 -1.37 9.09 1.66
N LEU A 285 -1.09 8.75 0.40
CA LEU A 285 0.27 8.72 -0.16
C LEU A 285 0.84 10.12 -0.42
N ILE A 286 0.00 11.08 -0.78
CA ILE A 286 0.36 12.50 -0.92
C ILE A 286 0.84 13.02 0.44
N GLU A 287 0.04 12.82 1.49
CA GLU A 287 0.40 13.25 2.84
C GLU A 287 1.65 12.54 3.35
N PHE A 288 1.79 11.23 3.10
CA PHE A 288 3.00 10.48 3.43
C PHE A 288 4.24 11.00 2.69
N SER A 289 4.14 11.25 1.38
CA SER A 289 5.24 11.72 0.54
C SER A 289 5.67 13.13 0.94
N LYS A 290 4.70 14.00 1.23
CA LYS A 290 4.94 15.36 1.71
C LYS A 290 5.61 15.37 3.08
N ALA A 291 5.14 14.56 4.02
CA ALA A 291 5.75 14.42 5.34
C ALA A 291 7.17 13.87 5.25
N SER A 292 7.37 12.81 4.45
CA SER A 292 8.69 12.22 4.20
C SER A 292 9.66 13.22 3.59
N MET A 293 9.28 13.90 2.51
CA MET A 293 10.09 14.93 1.86
C MET A 293 10.50 16.02 2.85
N LYS A 294 9.56 16.50 3.67
CA LYS A 294 9.83 17.51 4.69
C LYS A 294 10.86 17.02 5.72
N ILE A 295 10.64 15.84 6.30
CA ILE A 295 11.55 15.25 7.29
C ILE A 295 12.97 15.14 6.73
N TYR A 296 13.13 14.55 5.54
CA TYR A 296 14.44 14.39 4.94
C TYR A 296 15.12 15.72 4.62
N ASN A 297 14.35 16.70 4.12
CA ASN A 297 14.86 18.04 3.87
C ASN A 297 15.31 18.77 5.14
N ASP A 298 14.53 18.65 6.22
CA ASP A 298 14.84 19.28 7.51
C ASP A 298 16.11 18.68 8.13
N ILE A 299 16.29 17.36 8.03
CA ILE A 299 17.50 16.66 8.49
C ILE A 299 18.72 17.05 7.65
N VAL A 300 18.59 17.13 6.32
CA VAL A 300 19.68 17.58 5.45
C VAL A 300 20.07 19.02 5.79
N THR A 301 19.09 19.91 5.95
CA THR A 301 19.34 21.31 6.32
C THR A 301 20.04 21.43 7.68
N LEU A 302 19.67 20.58 8.65
CA LEU A 302 20.35 20.51 9.94
C LEU A 302 21.82 20.08 9.76
N SER A 303 22.09 19.07 8.92
CA SER A 303 23.45 18.61 8.64
C SER A 303 24.35 19.69 8.03
N GLU A 304 23.80 20.50 7.12
CA GLU A 304 24.52 21.60 6.48
C GLU A 304 24.82 22.74 7.46
N LYS A 305 23.91 23.02 8.40
CA LYS A 305 24.14 23.97 9.48
C LYS A 305 25.26 23.50 10.41
N MET A 306 25.30 22.22 10.77
CA MET A 306 26.36 21.67 11.63
C MET A 306 27.73 21.72 10.94
N GLY A 307 27.80 21.43 9.64
CA GLY A 307 29.04 21.55 8.86
C GLY A 307 29.55 22.99 8.74
N ASN A 308 28.66 23.99 8.68
CA ASN A 308 29.06 25.40 8.60
C ASN A 308 29.55 25.96 9.95
N VAL A 309 29.06 25.46 11.08
CA VAL A 309 29.50 25.91 12.41
C VAL A 309 30.95 25.48 12.70
N SER A 310 31.39 24.29 12.25
CA SER A 310 32.76 23.82 12.46
C SER A 310 33.83 24.65 11.72
N TYR A 311 33.47 25.39 10.66
CA TYR A 311 34.40 26.27 9.95
C TYR A 311 34.60 27.64 10.63
N ILE A 312 33.63 28.10 11.42
CA ILE A 312 33.68 29.42 12.07
C ILE A 312 34.51 29.37 13.37
N GLU A 313 34.49 28.26 14.12
CA GLU A 313 35.33 28.11 15.32
C GLU A 313 36.83 27.89 15.01
N GLY A 314 37.19 27.52 13.78
CA GLY A 314 38.59 27.33 13.35
C GLY A 314 39.36 28.61 12.98
N SER A 315 38.72 29.78 12.98
CA SER A 315 39.30 31.03 12.45
C SER A 315 39.46 32.17 13.48
N SER A 316 39.28 31.90 14.78
CA SER A 316 39.35 32.93 15.83
C SER A 316 40.47 32.76 16.88
N GLN A 317 41.61 32.15 16.52
CA GLN A 317 42.82 32.16 17.37
C GLN A 317 44.11 32.30 16.55
N VAL A 318 44.29 33.42 15.84
CA VAL A 318 45.64 33.93 15.52
C VAL A 318 45.56 35.45 15.53
N GLU A 319 45.70 36.08 16.70
CA GLU A 319 46.25 37.42 16.78
C GLU A 319 46.75 37.71 18.21
N GLU A 320 47.84 38.47 18.27
CA GLU A 320 48.54 38.99 19.46
C GLU A 320 49.42 38.03 20.28
N ASN A 321 50.68 37.90 19.83
CA ASN A 321 51.79 38.23 20.71
C ASN A 321 53.07 38.51 19.90
N SER A 322 53.29 39.78 19.56
CA SER A 322 54.63 40.30 19.30
C SER A 322 54.71 41.73 19.81
N SER A 323 55.13 41.87 21.07
CA SER A 323 55.70 43.09 21.64
C SER A 323 56.35 42.77 22.98
N ARG A 324 57.64 42.45 22.96
CA ARG A 324 58.72 43.18 23.65
C ARG A 324 60.05 42.48 23.52
#